data_AF-A0A7V3DYE9-F1
#
_entry.id   AF-A0A7V3DYE9-F1
#
_cell.length_a   1.000
_cell.length_b   1.000
_cell.length_c   1.000
_cell.angle_alpha   90.00
_cell.angle_beta   90.00
_cell.angle_gamma   90.00
#
_symmetry.space_group_name_H-M   'P 1'
#
loop_
_entity.id
_entity.type
_entity.pdbx_description
1 polymer ?
#
loop_
_entity_poly.entity_id
_entity_poly.type
_entity_poly.pdbx_seq_one_letter_code
_entity_poly.pdbx_strand_id
1 'polypeptide(L)'
;MGVAVTSSSPAVAARCAFARAGVGAAASQNVTDPRLGPRLLELIHGGLGAQAAVNQVVAEAGANAAFRQLVAVDSSGGAGLFTGARALGTHAMAHGAECAAAGNLLANTGVPAAMVATFAAEPTLHLAERLLLALEAGLVAGGEAGPVKSAGLLVVDRLPWPLVDLRCDWAEAPVSRLAEIWEIYKPQMNDYVTRALDPQRPYWPCSPHSPHGDRHDHANPNWGDAHLWAVWHGRQPFEWYRGAFHRFCSEFGFQSFPEPKTVAAYTAPGDHNITSYVMEHHQRSAIGNTVILQYMLAWYRLPKDFEMTLWLSQILQGMAMKYAVEHWRRNRPRCMGALYWQLNDCWPVASWASIDSLHRWKALQYMARQFFAPLLVSGLEDAAKKTVEIHVTSDLMKPAAATVRWTLTTAAGKPLAAGSRKVRAAARSTRRVETLNLSEHVAKHGERDLILWLELSQGREVVSRNLVTLARPKHLELRDPQIAAKVSASGKDGAFEVTLKAKHPALWTWLELKDADARLSDNFVHLRPGESVTITVHPAKGLSRAELARRLRVRSLVDTFVS
;
A
#
# COMPACT_ATOMS: atom_id res chain seq x y z
N MET A 1 -8.87 -19.48 21.01
CA MET A 1 -9.87 -20.45 21.55
C MET A 1 -11.25 -19.84 21.44
N GLY A 2 -12.30 -20.64 21.32
CA GLY A 2 -13.65 -20.09 21.27
C GLY A 2 -14.75 -21.13 21.47
N VAL A 3 -15.95 -20.66 21.73
CA VAL A 3 -17.17 -21.45 21.90
C VAL A 3 -18.29 -20.77 21.12
N ALA A 4 -19.07 -21.55 20.40
CA ALA A 4 -20.36 -21.11 19.88
C ALA A 4 -21.45 -22.06 20.37
N VAL A 5 -22.62 -21.52 20.68
CA VAL A 5 -23.71 -22.27 21.33
C VAL A 5 -25.07 -21.74 20.90
N THR A 6 -26.05 -22.63 20.81
CA THR A 6 -27.46 -22.31 20.53
C THR A 6 -28.38 -22.96 21.55
N SER A 7 -29.57 -22.39 21.76
CA SER A 7 -30.62 -23.03 22.56
C SER A 7 -31.99 -22.42 22.28
N SER A 8 -33.06 -23.16 22.58
CA SER A 8 -34.40 -22.63 22.79
C SER A 8 -34.54 -21.68 24.00
N SER A 9 -33.58 -21.67 24.94
CA SER A 9 -33.60 -20.84 26.14
C SER A 9 -32.79 -19.53 26.02
N PRO A 10 -33.25 -18.43 26.64
CA PRO A 10 -32.51 -17.18 26.66
C PRO A 10 -31.20 -17.26 27.47
N ALA A 11 -30.28 -16.34 27.16
CA ALA A 11 -28.98 -16.14 27.81
C ALA A 11 -28.11 -17.40 27.86
N VAL A 12 -28.19 -18.26 26.83
CA VAL A 12 -27.44 -19.52 26.78
C VAL A 12 -25.93 -19.27 26.76
N ALA A 13 -25.45 -18.32 25.97
CA ALA A 13 -24.03 -17.99 25.85
C ALA A 13 -23.43 -17.56 27.19
N ALA A 14 -24.12 -16.69 27.93
CA ALA A 14 -23.68 -16.21 29.24
C ALA A 14 -23.56 -17.34 30.29
N ARG A 15 -24.36 -18.40 30.15
CA ARG A 15 -24.42 -19.51 31.13
C ARG A 15 -23.56 -20.71 30.74
N CYS A 16 -23.32 -20.90 29.44
CA CYS A 16 -22.73 -22.12 28.92
C CYS A 16 -21.40 -21.91 28.21
N ALA A 17 -21.08 -20.73 27.67
CA ALA A 17 -19.89 -20.52 26.86
C ALA A 17 -18.78 -19.83 27.66
N PHE A 18 -17.66 -20.52 27.86
CA PHE A 18 -16.50 -19.99 28.57
C PHE A 18 -15.23 -20.23 27.78
N ALA A 19 -14.36 -19.23 27.73
CA ALA A 19 -13.05 -19.36 27.13
C ALA A 19 -12.04 -18.45 27.84
N ARG A 20 -10.78 -18.88 27.87
CA ARG A 20 -9.68 -18.10 28.45
C ARG A 20 -8.46 -18.15 27.53
N ALA A 21 -7.94 -16.96 27.21
CA ALA A 21 -6.75 -16.77 26.39
C ALA A 21 -5.58 -17.63 26.90
N GLY A 22 -4.92 -18.36 25.99
CA GLY A 22 -3.79 -19.24 26.31
C GLY A 22 -4.12 -20.51 27.10
N VAL A 23 -5.37 -20.71 27.53
CA VAL A 23 -5.76 -21.84 28.40
C VAL A 23 -6.67 -22.82 27.68
N GLY A 24 -7.86 -22.39 27.27
CA GLY A 24 -8.88 -23.34 26.83
C GLY A 24 -10.22 -22.70 26.52
N ALA A 25 -11.15 -23.55 26.05
CA ALA A 25 -12.57 -23.26 25.93
C ALA A 25 -13.36 -24.39 26.60
N ALA A 26 -14.45 -24.04 27.26
CA ALA A 26 -15.26 -24.98 28.02
C ALA A 26 -16.75 -24.62 27.93
N ALA A 27 -17.59 -25.65 27.92
CA ALA A 27 -19.03 -25.52 28.01
C ALA A 27 -19.63 -26.52 29.00
N SER A 28 -20.60 -26.02 29.78
CA SER A 28 -21.51 -26.84 30.58
C SER A 28 -22.92 -26.65 30.04
N GLN A 29 -23.54 -27.74 29.58
CA GLN A 29 -24.92 -27.76 29.12
C GLN A 29 -25.68 -28.95 29.72
N ASN A 30 -26.95 -29.11 29.32
CA ASN A 30 -27.95 -29.96 29.95
C ASN A 30 -28.13 -29.67 31.45
N VAL A 31 -29.29 -29.14 31.85
CA VAL A 31 -29.54 -28.69 33.25
C VAL A 31 -28.32 -27.87 33.74
N THR A 32 -27.99 -26.83 32.98
CA THR A 32 -26.72 -26.10 33.05
C THR A 32 -26.37 -25.65 34.48
N ASP A 33 -25.10 -25.82 34.85
CA ASP A 33 -24.49 -25.20 36.03
C ASP A 33 -23.36 -24.26 35.58
N PRO A 34 -23.57 -22.94 35.61
CA PRO A 34 -22.62 -21.96 35.07
C PRO A 34 -21.30 -21.91 35.84
N ARG A 35 -21.19 -22.57 37.00
CA ARG A 35 -19.95 -22.65 37.78
C ARG A 35 -18.93 -23.63 37.17
N LEU A 36 -19.39 -24.62 36.40
CA LEU A 36 -18.54 -25.72 35.93
C LEU A 36 -17.61 -25.32 34.79
N GLY A 37 -18.03 -24.42 33.90
CA GLY A 37 -17.18 -23.91 32.82
C GLY A 37 -15.93 -23.18 33.33
N PRO A 38 -16.06 -22.18 34.23
CA PRO A 38 -14.91 -21.55 34.89
C PRO A 38 -14.02 -22.55 35.63
N ARG A 39 -14.62 -23.50 36.35
CA ARG A 39 -13.88 -24.55 37.06
C ARG A 39 -13.04 -25.43 36.13
N LEU A 40 -13.58 -25.81 34.97
CA LEU A 40 -12.83 -26.54 33.94
C LEU A 40 -11.61 -25.74 33.47
N LEU A 41 -11.79 -24.44 33.20
CA LEU A 41 -10.69 -23.58 32.75
C LEU A 41 -9.65 -23.33 33.85
N GLU A 42 -10.03 -23.29 35.13
CA GLU A 42 -9.09 -23.24 36.24
C GLU A 42 -8.20 -24.48 36.31
N LEU A 43 -8.80 -25.67 36.18
CA LEU A 43 -8.08 -26.93 36.20
C LEU A 43 -7.13 -27.07 35.00
N ILE A 44 -7.58 -26.67 33.81
CA ILE A 44 -6.74 -26.64 32.61
C ILE A 44 -5.59 -25.65 32.79
N HIS A 45 -5.87 -24.47 33.34
CA HIS A 45 -4.83 -23.50 33.67
C HIS A 45 -3.81 -24.03 34.69
N GLY A 46 -4.26 -24.88 35.62
CA GLY A 46 -3.43 -25.61 36.58
C GLY A 46 -2.59 -26.74 36.00
N GLY A 47 -2.65 -26.99 34.68
CA GLY A 47 -1.81 -27.95 33.97
C GLY A 47 -2.47 -29.29 33.65
N LEU A 48 -3.77 -29.45 33.95
CA LEU A 48 -4.50 -30.64 33.52
C LEU A 48 -4.89 -30.54 32.03
N GLY A 49 -4.80 -31.65 31.30
CA GLY A 49 -5.43 -31.76 29.97
C GLY A 49 -6.96 -31.74 30.07
N ALA A 50 -7.63 -31.39 28.97
CA ALA A 50 -9.08 -31.17 28.94
C ALA A 50 -9.90 -32.35 29.49
N GLN A 51 -9.60 -33.59 29.09
CA GLN A 51 -10.32 -34.77 29.59
C GLN A 51 -10.07 -35.03 31.08
N ALA A 52 -8.84 -34.80 31.57
CA ALA A 52 -8.53 -34.96 32.99
C ALA A 52 -9.27 -33.91 33.85
N ALA A 53 -9.33 -32.66 33.37
CA ALA A 53 -10.14 -31.61 34.00
C ALA A 53 -11.63 -31.98 34.03
N VAL A 54 -12.19 -32.50 32.92
CA VAL A 54 -13.58 -32.98 32.88
C VAL A 54 -13.82 -34.10 33.90
N ASN A 55 -12.96 -35.10 33.95
CA ASN A 55 -13.09 -36.21 34.90
C ASN A 55 -13.07 -35.73 36.36
N GLN A 56 -12.20 -34.76 36.66
CA GLN A 56 -12.13 -34.17 38.00
C GLN A 56 -13.40 -33.37 38.34
N VAL A 57 -13.92 -32.55 37.42
CA VAL A 57 -15.17 -31.82 37.64
C VAL A 57 -16.35 -32.77 37.83
N VAL A 58 -16.39 -33.88 37.10
CA VAL A 58 -17.41 -34.93 37.27
C VAL A 58 -17.32 -35.56 38.66
N ALA A 59 -16.12 -35.86 39.15
CA ALA A 59 -15.92 -36.37 40.50
C ALA A 59 -16.34 -35.35 41.57
N GLU A 60 -15.95 -34.07 41.41
CA GLU A 60 -16.32 -32.97 42.30
C GLU A 60 -17.85 -32.74 42.35
N ALA A 61 -18.54 -32.90 41.22
CA ALA A 61 -19.99 -32.74 41.13
C ALA A 61 -20.79 -33.91 41.74
N GLY A 62 -20.16 -35.07 41.99
CA GLY A 62 -20.79 -36.23 42.60
C GLY A 62 -22.08 -36.65 41.90
N ALA A 63 -23.15 -36.89 42.66
CA ALA A 63 -24.45 -37.31 42.13
C ALA A 63 -25.08 -36.30 41.14
N ASN A 64 -24.68 -35.03 41.19
CA ASN A 64 -25.18 -34.00 40.28
C ASN A 64 -24.56 -34.11 38.88
N ALA A 65 -23.40 -34.77 38.73
CA ALA A 65 -22.77 -35.00 37.44
C ALA A 65 -23.72 -35.75 36.48
N ALA A 66 -24.58 -36.63 37.00
CA ALA A 66 -25.57 -37.34 36.20
C ALA A 66 -26.47 -36.40 35.38
N PHE A 67 -26.67 -35.14 35.79
CA PHE A 67 -27.47 -34.15 35.06
C PHE A 67 -26.67 -33.27 34.11
N ARG A 68 -25.34 -33.41 34.01
CA ARG A 68 -24.48 -32.46 33.27
C ARG A 68 -24.01 -33.06 31.94
N GLN A 69 -23.82 -32.19 30.97
CA GLN A 69 -23.04 -32.46 29.78
C GLN A 69 -21.91 -31.43 29.69
N LEU A 70 -20.67 -31.91 29.68
CA LEU A 70 -19.46 -31.08 29.74
C LEU A 70 -18.63 -31.29 28.48
N VAL A 71 -18.13 -30.18 27.92
CA VAL A 71 -17.18 -30.18 26.81
C VAL A 71 -16.06 -29.20 27.14
N ALA A 72 -14.82 -29.59 26.91
CA ALA A 72 -13.67 -28.72 27.04
C ALA A 72 -12.65 -29.00 25.92
N VAL A 73 -11.94 -27.95 25.52
CA VAL A 73 -10.73 -28.05 24.68
C VAL A 73 -9.62 -27.24 25.33
N ASP A 74 -8.42 -27.81 25.40
CA ASP A 74 -7.23 -27.16 25.97
C ASP A 74 -6.31 -26.58 24.89
N SER A 75 -5.38 -25.72 25.29
CA SER A 75 -4.46 -25.03 24.37
C SER A 75 -3.45 -25.96 23.67
N SER A 76 -3.39 -27.24 24.05
CA SER A 76 -2.60 -28.27 23.34
C SER A 76 -3.40 -29.01 22.26
N GLY A 77 -4.67 -28.64 22.06
CA GLY A 77 -5.57 -29.27 21.10
C GLY A 77 -6.30 -30.50 21.64
N GLY A 78 -6.12 -30.82 22.93
CA GLY A 78 -6.82 -31.92 23.60
C GLY A 78 -8.29 -31.58 23.86
N ALA A 79 -9.16 -32.59 23.73
CA ALA A 79 -10.60 -32.46 24.01
C ALA A 79 -11.02 -33.33 25.19
N GLY A 80 -11.94 -32.83 26.00
CA GLY A 80 -12.55 -33.51 27.13
C GLY A 80 -14.07 -33.50 27.00
N LEU A 81 -14.70 -34.66 27.10
CA LEU A 81 -16.16 -34.79 26.93
C LEU A 81 -16.77 -35.67 28.01
N PHE A 82 -17.98 -35.31 28.46
CA PHE A 82 -18.76 -36.11 29.39
C PHE A 82 -20.26 -35.85 29.20
N THR A 83 -21.08 -36.91 29.23
CA THR A 83 -22.54 -36.83 29.29
C THR A 83 -23.05 -37.68 30.45
N GLY A 84 -23.75 -37.06 31.39
CA GLY A 84 -24.35 -37.76 32.52
C GLY A 84 -25.58 -38.59 32.11
N ALA A 85 -25.87 -39.62 32.89
CA ALA A 85 -26.96 -40.58 32.62
C ALA A 85 -28.38 -39.98 32.64
N ARG A 86 -28.56 -38.74 33.11
CA ARG A 86 -29.82 -37.99 33.12
C ARG A 86 -29.82 -36.81 32.13
N ALA A 87 -29.04 -36.93 31.05
CA ALA A 87 -29.12 -36.01 29.92
C ALA A 87 -30.51 -36.05 29.27
N LEU A 88 -31.04 -34.89 28.90
CA LEU A 88 -32.42 -34.75 28.40
C LEU A 88 -32.50 -35.06 26.90
N GLY A 89 -33.46 -35.91 26.53
CA GLY A 89 -33.78 -36.27 25.15
C GLY A 89 -32.62 -36.94 24.41
N THR A 90 -32.67 -36.89 23.07
CA THR A 90 -31.58 -37.36 22.23
C THR A 90 -30.35 -36.50 22.47
N HIS A 91 -29.22 -37.12 22.77
CA HIS A 91 -27.97 -36.42 23.02
C HIS A 91 -26.81 -37.12 22.33
N ALA A 92 -25.82 -36.35 21.92
CA ALA A 92 -24.61 -36.87 21.28
C ALA A 92 -23.43 -35.96 21.53
N MET A 93 -22.24 -36.48 21.32
CA MET A 93 -20.98 -35.74 21.38
C MET A 93 -20.07 -36.21 20.24
N ALA A 94 -19.25 -35.31 19.73
CA ALA A 94 -18.22 -35.59 18.74
C ALA A 94 -16.99 -34.73 19.01
N HIS A 95 -15.83 -35.18 18.55
CA HIS A 95 -14.60 -34.42 18.63
C HIS A 95 -13.74 -34.66 17.38
N GLY A 96 -12.90 -33.69 17.07
CA GLY A 96 -11.94 -33.73 15.98
C GLY A 96 -10.61 -33.14 16.41
N ALA A 97 -9.74 -32.85 15.45
CA ALA A 97 -8.52 -32.11 15.74
C ALA A 97 -8.87 -30.72 16.31
N GLU A 98 -8.42 -30.44 17.54
CA GLU A 98 -8.53 -29.14 18.21
C GLU A 98 -9.97 -28.63 18.41
N CYS A 99 -10.98 -29.51 18.32
CA CYS A 99 -12.38 -29.14 18.46
C CYS A 99 -13.24 -30.25 19.06
N ALA A 100 -14.35 -29.85 19.69
CA ALA A 100 -15.36 -30.74 20.23
C ALA A 100 -16.74 -30.09 20.12
N ALA A 101 -17.76 -30.91 19.92
CA ALA A 101 -19.16 -30.51 19.88
C ALA A 101 -20.02 -31.48 20.69
N ALA A 102 -21.07 -30.96 21.31
CA ALA A 102 -22.06 -31.77 22.02
C ALA A 102 -23.44 -31.13 21.91
N GLY A 103 -24.47 -31.94 22.07
CA GLY A 103 -25.84 -31.45 22.19
C GLY A 103 -26.72 -32.40 22.99
N ASN A 104 -27.79 -31.84 23.55
CA ASN A 104 -28.90 -32.53 24.19
C ASN A 104 -30.22 -32.00 23.60
N LEU A 105 -31.33 -32.75 23.76
CA LEU A 105 -32.60 -32.47 23.08
C LEU A 105 -32.45 -32.34 21.54
N LEU A 106 -31.55 -33.10 20.93
CA LEU A 106 -31.28 -33.05 19.49
C LEU A 106 -32.39 -33.72 18.67
N ALA A 107 -32.56 -33.30 17.42
CA ALA A 107 -33.40 -34.01 16.46
C ALA A 107 -32.87 -35.42 16.14
N ASN A 108 -31.54 -35.59 16.13
CA ASN A 108 -30.85 -36.86 15.92
C ASN A 108 -29.41 -36.82 16.46
N THR A 109 -28.73 -37.97 16.52
CA THR A 109 -27.37 -38.09 17.07
C THR A 109 -26.25 -37.64 16.12
N GLY A 110 -26.54 -37.36 14.85
CA GLY A 110 -25.56 -36.95 13.84
C GLY A 110 -25.15 -35.48 13.90
N VAL A 111 -25.93 -34.64 14.61
CA VAL A 111 -25.73 -33.18 14.66
C VAL A 111 -24.30 -32.79 15.09
N PRO A 112 -23.75 -33.25 16.24
CA PRO A 112 -22.40 -32.85 16.64
C PRO A 112 -21.30 -33.28 15.65
N ALA A 113 -21.47 -34.43 14.99
CA ALA A 113 -20.50 -34.92 14.00
C ALA A 113 -20.46 -34.02 12.76
N ALA A 114 -21.61 -33.52 12.30
CA ALA A 114 -21.69 -32.56 11.20
C ALA A 114 -20.98 -31.25 11.57
N MET A 115 -21.19 -30.74 12.79
CA MET A 115 -20.53 -29.51 13.28
C MET A 115 -19.01 -29.65 13.28
N VAL A 116 -18.48 -30.76 13.79
CA VAL A 116 -17.03 -31.04 13.82
C VAL A 116 -16.45 -31.15 12.41
N ALA A 117 -17.14 -31.85 11.50
CA ALA A 117 -16.69 -32.01 10.13
C ALA A 117 -16.59 -30.65 9.40
N THR A 118 -17.60 -29.79 9.53
CA THR A 118 -17.60 -28.44 8.94
C THR A 118 -16.53 -27.55 9.54
N PHE A 119 -16.35 -27.57 10.87
CA PHE A 119 -15.29 -26.79 11.53
C PHE A 119 -13.88 -27.16 11.04
N ALA A 120 -13.66 -28.44 10.72
CA ALA A 120 -12.38 -28.96 10.24
C ALA A 120 -12.13 -28.69 8.76
N ALA A 121 -13.18 -28.50 7.94
CA ALA A 121 -13.06 -28.33 6.50
C ALA A 121 -12.39 -27.02 6.06
N GLU A 122 -12.50 -25.96 6.88
CA GLU A 122 -12.07 -24.60 6.53
C GLU A 122 -11.01 -24.05 7.51
N PRO A 123 -9.80 -24.65 7.58
CA PRO A 123 -8.81 -24.29 8.60
C PRO A 123 -8.22 -22.87 8.43
N THR A 124 -8.34 -22.28 7.25
CA THR A 124 -7.80 -20.94 6.93
C THR A 124 -8.72 -19.80 7.30
N LEU A 125 -10.00 -20.07 7.59
CA LEU A 125 -10.95 -19.04 8.01
C LEU A 125 -10.69 -18.57 9.44
N HIS A 126 -11.17 -17.38 9.77
CA HIS A 126 -11.10 -16.88 11.15
C HIS A 126 -11.87 -17.83 12.08
N LEU A 127 -11.40 -18.02 13.32
CA LEU A 127 -12.01 -18.97 14.27
C LEU A 127 -13.51 -18.68 14.51
N ALA A 128 -13.89 -17.40 14.55
CA ALA A 128 -15.29 -16.96 14.65
C ALA A 128 -16.15 -17.50 13.49
N GLU A 129 -15.65 -17.43 12.27
CA GLU A 129 -16.35 -17.89 11.06
C GLU A 129 -16.50 -19.41 11.06
N ARG A 130 -15.43 -20.13 11.42
CA ARG A 130 -15.45 -21.60 11.53
C ARG A 130 -16.49 -22.07 12.56
N LEU A 131 -16.60 -21.38 13.69
CA LEU A 131 -17.59 -21.68 14.72
C LEU A 131 -19.03 -21.37 14.28
N LEU A 132 -19.25 -20.27 13.54
CA LEU A 132 -20.55 -19.94 12.96
C LEU A 132 -20.99 -20.97 11.90
N LEU A 133 -20.09 -21.33 10.97
CA LEU A 133 -20.34 -22.37 9.98
C LEU A 133 -20.65 -23.72 10.64
N ALA A 134 -19.98 -24.05 11.74
CA ALA A 134 -20.29 -25.24 12.52
C ALA A 134 -21.71 -25.20 13.12
N LEU A 135 -22.15 -24.05 13.66
CA LEU A 135 -23.54 -23.90 14.14
C LEU A 135 -24.56 -24.07 13.01
N GLU A 136 -24.31 -23.46 11.85
CA GLU A 136 -25.17 -23.58 10.68
C GLU A 136 -25.26 -25.03 10.18
N ALA A 137 -24.13 -25.73 10.09
CA ALA A 137 -24.10 -27.14 9.74
C ALA A 137 -24.88 -28.01 10.75
N GLY A 138 -24.78 -27.69 12.04
CA GLY A 138 -25.57 -28.36 13.09
C GLY A 138 -27.07 -28.16 12.90
N LEU A 139 -27.52 -26.96 12.54
CA LEU A 139 -28.92 -26.68 12.22
C LEU A 139 -29.39 -27.43 10.97
N VAL A 140 -28.59 -27.43 9.90
CA VAL A 140 -28.90 -28.16 8.65
C VAL A 140 -29.00 -29.68 8.90
N ALA A 141 -28.17 -30.21 9.79
CA ALA A 141 -28.22 -31.63 10.20
C ALA A 141 -29.42 -31.97 11.10
N GLY A 142 -30.25 -30.98 11.47
CA GLY A 142 -31.49 -31.14 12.22
C GLY A 142 -31.57 -30.33 13.52
N GLY A 143 -30.43 -29.90 14.08
CA GLY A 143 -30.37 -29.05 15.26
C GLY A 143 -31.01 -29.62 16.54
N GLU A 144 -31.45 -28.71 17.41
CA GLU A 144 -32.33 -29.03 18.55
C GLU A 144 -33.70 -29.49 18.02
N ALA A 145 -34.34 -30.44 18.71
CA ALA A 145 -35.65 -30.99 18.31
C ALA A 145 -36.77 -29.94 18.34
N GLY A 146 -36.57 -28.86 19.11
CA GLY A 146 -37.44 -27.68 19.13
C GLY A 146 -36.77 -26.46 18.49
N PRO A 147 -37.52 -25.35 18.33
CA PRO A 147 -36.98 -24.14 17.74
C PRO A 147 -35.91 -23.51 18.64
N VAL A 148 -34.75 -23.17 18.07
CA VAL A 148 -33.74 -22.37 18.75
C VAL A 148 -34.14 -20.90 18.77
N LYS A 149 -33.91 -20.22 19.90
CA LYS A 149 -34.24 -18.80 20.12
C LYS A 149 -33.04 -17.95 20.52
N SER A 150 -31.94 -18.58 20.90
CA SER A 150 -30.70 -17.90 21.27
C SER A 150 -29.49 -18.53 20.62
N ALA A 151 -28.50 -17.70 20.31
CA ALA A 151 -27.18 -18.08 19.82
C ALA A 151 -26.11 -17.15 20.40
N GLY A 152 -24.90 -17.65 20.60
CA GLY A 152 -23.77 -16.79 20.95
C GLY A 152 -22.45 -17.34 20.49
N LEU A 153 -21.49 -16.42 20.36
CA LEU A 153 -20.16 -16.64 19.85
C LEU A 153 -19.15 -15.93 20.74
N LEU A 154 -18.29 -16.71 21.38
CA LEU A 154 -17.23 -16.24 22.26
C LEU A 154 -15.88 -16.68 21.69
N VAL A 155 -14.99 -15.74 21.41
CA VAL A 155 -13.62 -16.00 20.96
C VAL A 155 -12.64 -15.19 21.80
N VAL A 156 -11.60 -15.85 22.28
CA VAL A 156 -10.46 -15.26 22.99
C VAL A 156 -9.18 -15.47 22.17
N ASP A 157 -8.33 -14.45 22.18
CA ASP A 157 -7.00 -14.49 21.55
C ASP A 157 -5.92 -14.37 22.63
N ARG A 158 -5.21 -13.23 22.68
CA ARG A 158 -4.03 -13.00 23.53
C ARG A 158 -4.32 -12.17 24.79
N LEU A 159 -5.41 -11.41 24.78
CA LEU A 159 -5.72 -10.44 25.82
C LEU A 159 -6.60 -11.07 26.91
N PRO A 160 -6.62 -10.52 28.14
CA PRO A 160 -7.38 -11.09 29.25
C PRO A 160 -8.90 -10.91 29.10
N TRP A 161 -9.38 -10.27 28.03
CA TRP A 161 -10.79 -10.15 27.67
C TRP A 161 -11.09 -10.81 26.32
N PRO A 162 -12.37 -11.13 26.02
CA PRO A 162 -12.75 -11.70 24.74
C PRO A 162 -12.44 -10.78 23.56
N LEU A 163 -11.89 -11.36 22.49
CA LEU A 163 -11.74 -10.70 21.20
C LEU A 163 -13.09 -10.58 20.48
N VAL A 164 -13.96 -11.57 20.66
CA VAL A 164 -15.34 -11.59 20.14
C VAL A 164 -16.26 -12.09 21.26
N ASP A 165 -17.32 -11.36 21.57
CA ASP A 165 -18.41 -11.80 22.45
C ASP A 165 -19.72 -11.26 21.87
N LEU A 166 -20.29 -12.01 20.93
CA LEU A 166 -21.51 -11.66 20.21
C LEU A 166 -22.66 -12.55 20.68
N ARG A 167 -23.85 -11.98 20.84
CA ARG A 167 -25.03 -12.67 21.37
C ARG A 167 -26.29 -12.24 20.65
N CYS A 168 -27.16 -13.21 20.40
CA CYS A 168 -28.52 -13.01 19.93
C CYS A 168 -29.45 -13.82 20.85
N ASP A 169 -30.37 -13.16 21.55
CA ASP A 169 -31.24 -13.79 22.52
C ASP A 169 -32.71 -13.54 22.19
N TRP A 170 -33.54 -14.59 22.35
CA TRP A 170 -34.99 -14.56 22.13
C TRP A 170 -35.40 -14.00 20.76
N ALA A 171 -34.77 -14.49 19.70
CA ALA A 171 -35.00 -14.07 18.31
C ALA A 171 -35.40 -15.24 17.41
N GLU A 172 -36.05 -14.93 16.28
CA GLU A 172 -36.18 -15.89 15.19
C GLU A 172 -34.85 -16.03 14.45
N ALA A 173 -34.50 -17.26 14.06
CA ALA A 173 -33.26 -17.59 13.37
C ALA A 173 -31.99 -16.95 14.02
N PRO A 174 -31.75 -17.19 15.32
CA PRO A 174 -30.70 -16.49 16.08
C PRO A 174 -29.29 -16.74 15.52
N VAL A 175 -29.04 -17.88 14.86
CA VAL A 175 -27.74 -18.17 14.22
C VAL A 175 -27.50 -17.26 13.02
N SER A 176 -28.49 -17.11 12.13
CA SER A 176 -28.37 -16.20 10.97
C SER A 176 -28.19 -14.75 11.41
N ARG A 177 -28.91 -14.31 12.46
CA ARG A 177 -28.73 -12.98 13.04
C ARG A 177 -27.34 -12.79 13.64
N LEU A 178 -26.80 -13.81 14.30
CA LEU A 178 -25.44 -13.77 14.83
C LEU A 178 -24.39 -13.64 13.72
N ALA A 179 -24.60 -14.30 12.57
CA ALA A 179 -23.74 -14.14 11.39
C ALA A 179 -23.81 -12.72 10.80
N GLU A 180 -25.00 -12.11 10.72
CA GLU A 180 -25.15 -10.69 10.32
C GLU A 180 -24.39 -9.74 11.25
N ILE A 181 -24.47 -9.95 12.57
CA ILE A 181 -23.73 -9.15 13.55
C ILE A 181 -22.21 -9.34 13.37
N TRP A 182 -21.77 -10.57 13.08
CA TRP A 182 -20.36 -10.86 12.83
C TRP A 182 -19.82 -10.08 11.63
N GLU A 183 -20.54 -9.99 10.51
CA GLU A 183 -20.09 -9.22 9.34
C GLU A 183 -19.92 -7.71 9.64
N ILE A 184 -20.72 -7.17 10.54
CA ILE A 184 -20.57 -5.79 11.02
C ILE A 184 -19.37 -5.65 11.95
N TYR A 185 -19.15 -6.63 12.84
CA TYR A 185 -18.11 -6.59 13.87
C TYR A 185 -16.71 -6.88 13.34
N LYS A 186 -16.58 -7.86 12.43
CA LYS A 186 -15.33 -8.37 11.84
C LYS A 186 -14.37 -7.27 11.40
N PRO A 187 -14.76 -6.26 10.60
CA PRO A 187 -13.84 -5.21 10.17
C PRO A 187 -13.36 -4.28 11.30
N GLN A 188 -14.10 -4.20 12.42
CA GLN A 188 -13.83 -3.29 13.54
C GLN A 188 -13.14 -3.96 14.72
N MET A 189 -13.08 -5.30 14.75
CA MET A 189 -12.60 -6.11 15.86
C MET A 189 -11.24 -5.66 16.41
N ASN A 190 -10.25 -5.46 15.52
CA ASN A 190 -8.91 -5.04 15.92
C ASN A 190 -8.83 -3.56 16.35
N ASP A 191 -9.79 -2.73 15.95
CA ASP A 191 -9.84 -1.33 16.39
C ASP A 191 -10.23 -1.24 17.86
N TYR A 192 -11.15 -2.10 18.33
CA TYR A 192 -11.50 -2.15 19.75
C TYR A 192 -10.32 -2.58 20.63
N VAL A 193 -9.50 -3.52 20.14
CA VAL A 193 -8.23 -3.88 20.79
C VAL A 193 -7.28 -2.68 20.82
N THR A 194 -7.09 -2.02 19.68
CA THR A 194 -6.17 -0.87 19.57
C THR A 194 -6.60 0.27 20.47
N ARG A 195 -7.90 0.60 20.52
CA ARG A 195 -8.45 1.65 21.40
C ARG A 195 -8.22 1.37 22.87
N ALA A 196 -8.27 0.09 23.27
CA ALA A 196 -8.03 -0.30 24.66
C ALA A 196 -6.54 -0.22 25.04
N LEU A 197 -5.63 -0.61 24.14
CA LEU A 197 -4.19 -0.69 24.42
C LEU A 197 -3.42 0.60 24.12
N ASP A 198 -3.83 1.35 23.09
CA ASP A 198 -3.18 2.57 22.62
C ASP A 198 -4.23 3.65 22.26
N PRO A 199 -4.97 4.18 23.25
CA PRO A 199 -6.01 5.18 23.03
C PRO A 199 -5.47 6.52 22.49
N GLN A 200 -4.16 6.74 22.50
CA GLN A 200 -3.53 7.96 21.97
C GLN A 200 -3.31 7.89 20.45
N ARG A 201 -3.38 6.71 19.84
CA ARG A 201 -3.21 6.54 18.40
C ARG A 201 -4.46 7.04 17.67
N PRO A 202 -4.33 8.01 16.74
CA PRO A 202 -5.47 8.46 15.96
C PRO A 202 -5.98 7.31 15.09
N TYR A 203 -7.31 7.14 15.08
CA TYR A 203 -8.02 6.20 14.20
C TYR A 203 -8.64 6.97 13.02
N TRP A 204 -8.55 6.39 11.83
CA TRP A 204 -9.11 6.94 10.61
C TRP A 204 -9.99 5.85 9.96
N PRO A 205 -11.33 6.05 9.85
CA PRO A 205 -12.27 4.95 9.62
C PRO A 205 -12.21 4.33 8.23
N CYS A 206 -11.84 5.11 7.23
CA CYS A 206 -11.59 4.65 5.86
C CYS A 206 -10.69 5.66 5.17
N SER A 207 -10.16 5.31 3.99
CA SER A 207 -9.46 6.25 3.12
C SER A 207 -10.08 6.12 1.72
N PRO A 208 -10.61 7.20 1.14
CA PRO A 208 -10.64 8.56 1.68
C PRO A 208 -11.80 8.76 2.68
N HIS A 209 -11.66 9.72 3.59
CA HIS A 209 -12.68 10.04 4.58
C HIS A 209 -12.78 11.56 4.85
N SER A 210 -14.00 12.07 4.85
CA SER A 210 -14.32 13.42 5.33
C SER A 210 -14.82 13.37 6.77
N PRO A 211 -14.12 13.97 7.75
CA PRO A 211 -14.53 13.95 9.16
C PRO A 211 -15.69 14.90 9.48
N HIS A 212 -16.11 15.73 8.52
CA HIS A 212 -17.18 16.69 8.67
C HIS A 212 -18.11 16.65 7.44
N GLY A 213 -19.38 17.02 7.65
CA GLY A 213 -20.36 17.14 6.58
C GLY A 213 -21.02 15.81 6.20
N ASP A 214 -21.46 15.72 4.94
CA ASP A 214 -22.09 14.53 4.41
C ASP A 214 -21.07 13.39 4.29
N ARG A 215 -21.37 12.25 4.93
CA ARG A 215 -20.56 11.03 4.87
C ARG A 215 -20.42 10.43 3.47
N HIS A 216 -21.29 10.81 2.53
CA HIS A 216 -21.17 10.41 1.14
C HIS A 216 -20.14 11.25 0.35
N ASP A 217 -19.83 12.46 0.82
CA ASP A 217 -18.72 13.28 0.31
C ASP A 217 -17.42 12.85 0.98
N HIS A 218 -16.82 11.78 0.47
CA HIS A 218 -15.65 11.13 1.06
C HIS A 218 -14.31 11.77 0.68
N ALA A 219 -14.28 12.76 -0.21
CA ALA A 219 -13.05 13.35 -0.76
C ALA A 219 -13.09 14.89 -0.77
N ASN A 220 -13.65 15.50 0.28
CA ASN A 220 -13.84 16.94 0.33
C ASN A 220 -12.49 17.69 0.32
N PRO A 221 -12.32 18.77 -0.47
CA PRO A 221 -11.06 19.52 -0.50
C PRO A 221 -10.69 20.19 0.83
N ASN A 222 -11.66 20.49 1.70
CA ASN A 222 -11.47 21.32 2.89
C ASN A 222 -11.14 20.54 4.17
N TRP A 223 -11.40 19.23 4.23
CA TRP A 223 -11.13 18.37 5.37
C TRP A 223 -10.89 16.93 4.97
N GLY A 224 -10.19 16.19 5.82
CA GLY A 224 -9.90 14.78 5.57
C GLY A 224 -8.82 14.53 4.52
N ASP A 225 -8.81 13.32 4.00
CA ASP A 225 -7.94 12.87 2.93
C ASP A 225 -8.72 12.60 1.64
N ALA A 226 -8.02 12.54 0.50
CA ALA A 226 -8.65 12.38 -0.80
C ALA A 226 -7.87 11.45 -1.74
N HIS A 227 -8.61 10.69 -2.54
CA HIS A 227 -8.11 9.87 -3.64
C HIS A 227 -8.37 10.59 -4.98
N LEU A 228 -7.32 11.17 -5.56
CA LEU A 228 -7.41 12.07 -6.71
C LEU A 228 -7.09 11.37 -8.02
N TRP A 229 -8.10 10.68 -8.53
CA TRP A 229 -8.02 9.85 -9.74
C TRP A 229 -8.46 10.53 -11.04
N ALA A 230 -8.74 11.85 -10.99
CA ALA A 230 -9.17 12.61 -12.16
C ALA A 230 -8.14 12.61 -13.32
N VAL A 231 -6.84 12.53 -13.01
CA VAL A 231 -5.80 12.49 -14.06
C VAL A 231 -5.74 11.15 -14.76
N TRP A 232 -5.73 10.03 -14.04
CA TRP A 232 -5.66 8.71 -14.67
C TRP A 232 -7.02 8.20 -15.15
N HIS A 233 -7.95 7.97 -14.22
CA HIS A 233 -9.29 7.46 -14.56
C HIS A 233 -10.15 8.50 -15.27
N GLY A 234 -10.06 9.76 -14.85
CA GLY A 234 -10.80 10.87 -15.46
C GLY A 234 -10.14 11.49 -16.70
N ARG A 235 -8.93 11.05 -17.08
CA ARG A 235 -8.15 11.55 -18.23
C ARG A 235 -7.92 13.07 -18.24
N GLN A 236 -7.86 13.69 -17.07
CA GLN A 236 -7.49 15.10 -16.92
C GLN A 236 -5.98 15.31 -17.12
N PRO A 237 -5.53 16.40 -17.77
CA PRO A 237 -4.10 16.65 -17.97
C PRO A 237 -3.37 16.80 -16.62
N PHE A 238 -2.04 16.60 -16.57
CA PHE A 238 -1.28 16.70 -15.30
C PHE A 238 -1.42 18.06 -14.63
N GLU A 239 -1.63 19.11 -15.41
CA GLU A 239 -1.91 20.46 -14.93
C GLU A 239 -3.14 20.53 -14.03
N TRP A 240 -4.10 19.62 -14.19
CA TRP A 240 -5.29 19.55 -13.34
C TRP A 240 -4.94 19.45 -11.85
N TYR A 241 -3.85 18.74 -11.50
CA TYR A 241 -3.39 18.67 -10.11
C TYR A 241 -3.10 20.06 -9.51
N ARG A 242 -2.69 21.05 -10.33
CA ARG A 242 -2.43 22.42 -9.88
C ARG A 242 -3.70 23.19 -9.52
N GLY A 243 -4.88 22.66 -9.84
CA GLY A 243 -6.18 23.14 -9.36
C GLY A 243 -6.69 22.41 -8.11
N ALA A 244 -6.02 21.34 -7.67
CA ALA A 244 -6.48 20.51 -6.55
C ALA A 244 -5.84 20.98 -5.24
N PHE A 245 -6.64 21.60 -4.36
CA PHE A 245 -6.20 22.11 -3.06
C PHE A 245 -6.77 21.27 -1.90
N HIS A 246 -6.53 19.97 -1.88
CA HIS A 246 -7.00 19.07 -0.80
C HIS A 246 -6.08 19.16 0.43
N ARG A 247 -6.59 18.74 1.60
CA ARG A 247 -5.82 18.80 2.86
C ARG A 247 -4.74 17.73 2.95
N PHE A 248 -5.04 16.53 2.47
CA PHE A 248 -4.12 15.40 2.39
C PHE A 248 -4.49 14.55 1.18
N CYS A 249 -3.54 14.29 0.27
CA CYS A 249 -3.78 13.43 -0.89
C CYS A 249 -3.24 12.05 -0.56
N SER A 250 -4.11 11.14 -0.15
CA SER A 250 -3.75 9.77 0.26
C SER A 250 -3.63 8.81 -0.91
N GLU A 251 -4.25 9.12 -2.06
CA GLU A 251 -3.99 8.44 -3.32
C GLU A 251 -4.04 9.41 -4.51
N PHE A 252 -3.16 9.19 -5.47
CA PHE A 252 -3.14 9.75 -6.82
C PHE A 252 -2.04 9.02 -7.59
N GLY A 253 -2.21 8.78 -8.89
CA GLY A 253 -1.21 8.00 -9.62
C GLY A 253 -1.31 8.15 -11.13
N PHE A 254 -0.25 7.71 -11.79
CA PHE A 254 -0.21 7.49 -13.24
C PHE A 254 0.56 6.19 -13.52
N GLN A 255 0.11 5.35 -14.47
CA GLN A 255 0.82 4.09 -14.76
C GLN A 255 2.03 4.30 -15.66
N SER A 256 2.97 3.36 -15.55
CA SER A 256 4.03 3.12 -16.53
C SER A 256 4.26 1.63 -16.72
N PHE A 257 4.88 1.27 -17.84
CA PHE A 257 5.45 -0.06 -17.98
C PHE A 257 6.73 -0.18 -17.12
N PRO A 258 7.07 -1.39 -16.65
CA PRO A 258 8.36 -1.63 -16.02
C PRO A 258 9.48 -1.56 -17.07
N GLU A 259 10.75 -1.62 -16.64
CA GLU A 259 11.87 -1.50 -17.58
C GLU A 259 11.94 -2.70 -18.55
N PRO A 260 12.61 -2.58 -19.72
CA PRO A 260 12.65 -3.64 -20.72
C PRO A 260 13.06 -5.01 -20.19
N LYS A 261 13.99 -5.08 -19.22
CA LYS A 261 14.41 -6.34 -18.61
C LYS A 261 13.31 -7.04 -17.81
N THR A 262 12.45 -6.26 -17.17
CA THR A 262 11.30 -6.82 -16.43
C THR A 262 10.22 -7.26 -17.39
N VAL A 263 10.01 -6.51 -18.48
CA VAL A 263 9.11 -6.94 -19.57
C VAL A 263 9.59 -8.25 -20.21
N ALA A 264 10.87 -8.35 -20.53
CA ALA A 264 11.48 -9.56 -21.10
C ALA A 264 11.39 -10.78 -20.16
N ALA A 265 11.15 -10.61 -18.86
CA ALA A 265 10.99 -11.72 -17.92
C ALA A 265 9.64 -12.44 -18.07
N TYR A 266 8.64 -11.82 -18.71
CA TYR A 266 7.31 -12.39 -18.92
C TYR A 266 6.85 -12.41 -20.39
N THR A 267 7.70 -11.99 -21.32
CA THR A 267 7.40 -11.90 -22.77
C THR A 267 8.42 -12.66 -23.61
N ALA A 268 7.99 -13.16 -24.77
CA ALA A 268 8.89 -13.52 -25.86
C ALA A 268 9.11 -12.31 -26.79
N PRO A 269 10.15 -12.31 -27.66
CA PRO A 269 10.39 -11.21 -28.59
C PRO A 269 9.20 -10.88 -29.52
N GLY A 270 8.37 -11.88 -29.86
CA GLY A 270 7.15 -11.67 -30.64
C GLY A 270 6.04 -10.91 -29.90
N ASP A 271 6.11 -10.85 -28.57
CA ASP A 271 5.14 -10.14 -27.73
C ASP A 271 5.50 -8.68 -27.50
N HIS A 272 6.64 -8.20 -28.04
CA HIS A 272 7.17 -6.84 -27.88
C HIS A 272 6.37 -5.79 -28.69
N ASN A 273 5.06 -5.78 -28.43
CA ASN A 273 4.08 -4.82 -28.89
C ASN A 273 3.12 -4.60 -27.72
N ILE A 274 2.87 -3.35 -27.34
CA ILE A 274 2.02 -3.00 -26.19
C ILE A 274 0.55 -3.42 -26.36
N THR A 275 0.12 -3.82 -27.55
CA THR A 275 -1.20 -4.41 -27.83
C THR A 275 -1.14 -5.91 -28.09
N SER A 276 0.00 -6.56 -27.81
CA SER A 276 0.08 -8.03 -27.86
C SER A 276 -0.76 -8.65 -26.75
N TYR A 277 -1.22 -9.88 -26.98
CA TYR A 277 -2.00 -10.63 -25.98
C TYR A 277 -1.29 -10.68 -24.62
N VAL A 278 0.02 -10.96 -24.61
CA VAL A 278 0.80 -11.07 -23.37
C VAL A 278 0.94 -9.72 -22.67
N MET A 279 1.17 -8.63 -23.42
CA MET A 279 1.28 -7.29 -22.82
C MET A 279 -0.06 -6.82 -22.24
N GLU A 280 -1.18 -7.08 -22.92
CA GLU A 280 -2.51 -6.76 -22.41
C GLU A 280 -2.91 -7.65 -21.24
N HIS A 281 -2.49 -8.92 -21.22
CA HIS A 281 -2.70 -9.81 -20.07
C HIS A 281 -2.02 -9.29 -18.79
N HIS A 282 -0.88 -8.60 -18.94
CA HIS A 282 -0.15 -7.95 -17.83
C HIS A 282 -0.56 -6.48 -17.63
N GLN A 283 -1.73 -6.08 -18.14
CA GLN A 283 -2.38 -4.80 -17.85
C GLN A 283 -3.73 -5.05 -17.16
N ARG A 284 -3.87 -4.62 -15.91
CA ARG A 284 -5.09 -4.88 -15.09
C ARG A 284 -6.01 -3.67 -14.93
N SER A 285 -5.61 -2.52 -15.45
CA SER A 285 -6.51 -1.38 -15.67
C SER A 285 -7.10 -1.47 -17.07
N ALA A 286 -8.42 -1.53 -17.19
CA ALA A 286 -9.13 -1.65 -18.48
C ALA A 286 -8.79 -0.54 -19.51
N ILE A 287 -8.29 0.61 -19.05
CA ILE A 287 -7.92 1.75 -19.91
C ILE A 287 -6.40 1.89 -20.11
N GLY A 288 -5.58 1.03 -19.49
CA GLY A 288 -4.22 1.39 -19.12
C GLY A 288 -3.28 1.71 -20.27
N ASN A 289 -3.07 0.79 -21.22
CA ASN A 289 -2.11 0.98 -22.31
C ASN A 289 -2.50 2.18 -23.20
N THR A 290 -3.79 2.33 -23.48
CA THR A 290 -4.35 3.45 -24.26
C THR A 290 -4.12 4.80 -23.57
N VAL A 291 -4.34 4.89 -22.26
CA VAL A 291 -4.14 6.14 -21.51
C VAL A 291 -2.65 6.50 -21.44
N ILE A 292 -1.76 5.52 -21.23
CA ILE A 292 -0.31 5.76 -21.27
C ILE A 292 0.07 6.39 -22.62
N LEU A 293 -0.36 5.80 -23.73
CA LEU A 293 -0.08 6.33 -25.07
C LEU A 293 -0.69 7.72 -25.30
N GLN A 294 -1.95 7.93 -24.90
CA GLN A 294 -2.63 9.23 -25.07
C GLN A 294 -1.81 10.36 -24.42
N TYR A 295 -1.36 10.17 -23.19
CA TYR A 295 -0.55 11.17 -22.49
C TYR A 295 0.87 11.26 -23.03
N MET A 296 1.44 10.13 -23.47
CA MET A 296 2.74 10.12 -24.12
C MET A 296 2.74 11.00 -25.36
N LEU A 297 1.74 10.88 -26.23
CA LEU A 297 1.58 11.72 -27.43
C LEU A 297 1.27 13.19 -27.08
N ALA A 298 0.66 13.45 -25.93
CA ALA A 298 0.44 14.82 -25.45
C ALA A 298 1.74 15.51 -25.01
N TRP A 299 2.71 14.76 -24.47
CA TRP A 299 3.92 15.30 -23.83
C TRP A 299 5.21 15.12 -24.64
N TYR A 300 5.35 13.99 -25.32
CA TYR A 300 6.57 13.55 -25.99
C TYR A 300 6.33 13.24 -27.46
N ARG A 301 7.42 13.16 -28.23
CA ARG A 301 7.40 12.66 -29.60
C ARG A 301 7.19 11.14 -29.56
N LEU A 302 6.62 10.59 -30.64
CA LEU A 302 6.38 9.15 -30.75
C LEU A 302 7.71 8.40 -30.57
N PRO A 303 7.77 7.40 -29.66
CA PRO A 303 8.96 6.57 -29.51
C PRO A 303 9.31 5.84 -30.81
N LYS A 304 10.61 5.68 -31.07
CA LYS A 304 11.11 5.01 -32.28
C LYS A 304 10.97 3.48 -32.24
N ASP A 305 10.84 2.90 -31.05
CA ASP A 305 10.75 1.46 -30.84
C ASP A 305 10.02 1.10 -29.53
N PHE A 306 9.81 -0.20 -29.33
CA PHE A 306 9.14 -0.76 -28.15
C PHE A 306 9.86 -0.41 -26.84
N GLU A 307 11.18 -0.56 -26.76
CA GLU A 307 11.95 -0.25 -25.55
C GLU A 307 11.83 1.22 -25.17
N MET A 308 11.90 2.12 -26.15
CA MET A 308 11.75 3.56 -25.90
C MET A 308 10.32 3.90 -25.46
N THR A 309 9.31 3.14 -25.89
CA THR A 309 7.95 3.26 -25.36
C THR A 309 7.90 2.93 -23.87
N LEU A 310 8.57 1.86 -23.44
CA LEU A 310 8.63 1.49 -22.02
C LEU A 310 9.33 2.58 -21.19
N TRP A 311 10.53 3.00 -21.59
CA TRP A 311 11.28 4.04 -20.87
C TRP A 311 10.55 5.38 -20.82
N LEU A 312 9.97 5.81 -21.95
CA LEU A 312 9.27 7.08 -22.00
C LEU A 312 7.98 7.07 -21.17
N SER A 313 7.33 5.91 -21.02
CA SER A 313 6.20 5.76 -20.10
C SER A 313 6.59 6.01 -18.64
N GLN A 314 7.79 5.62 -18.23
CA GLN A 314 8.28 5.86 -16.87
C GLN A 314 8.61 7.33 -16.63
N ILE A 315 9.25 7.99 -17.61
CA ILE A 315 9.54 9.42 -17.52
C ILE A 315 8.22 10.21 -17.46
N LEU A 316 7.24 9.84 -18.29
CA LEU A 316 5.89 10.40 -18.29
C LEU A 316 5.20 10.26 -16.92
N GLN A 317 5.25 9.08 -16.33
CA GLN A 317 4.73 8.83 -14.97
C GLN A 317 5.44 9.72 -13.94
N GLY A 318 6.77 9.79 -13.99
CA GLY A 318 7.55 10.65 -13.11
C GLY A 318 7.16 12.12 -13.21
N MET A 319 6.89 12.60 -14.43
CA MET A 319 6.42 13.96 -14.68
C MET A 319 5.02 14.22 -14.12
N ALA A 320 4.09 13.27 -14.27
CA ALA A 320 2.76 13.37 -13.68
C ALA A 320 2.83 13.57 -12.15
N MET A 321 3.63 12.74 -11.47
CA MET A 321 3.79 12.80 -10.03
C MET A 321 4.55 14.06 -9.57
N LYS A 322 5.57 14.50 -10.32
CA LYS A 322 6.27 15.76 -10.06
C LYS A 322 5.31 16.95 -10.07
N TYR A 323 4.43 17.04 -11.07
CA TYR A 323 3.44 18.12 -11.17
C TYR A 323 2.51 18.16 -9.96
N ALA A 324 2.07 17.00 -9.51
CA ALA A 324 1.17 16.85 -8.36
C ALA A 324 1.86 17.20 -7.03
N VAL A 325 2.97 16.52 -6.74
CA VAL A 325 3.66 16.61 -5.46
C VAL A 325 4.27 17.99 -5.23
N GLU A 326 4.93 18.59 -6.24
CA GLU A 326 5.50 19.91 -6.07
C GLU A 326 4.41 20.97 -5.85
N HIS A 327 3.24 20.82 -6.48
CA HIS A 327 2.09 21.70 -6.22
C HIS A 327 1.62 21.61 -4.77
N TRP A 328 1.38 20.40 -4.26
CA TRP A 328 0.91 20.25 -2.88
C TRP A 328 1.94 20.69 -1.84
N ARG A 329 3.24 20.42 -2.08
CA ARG A 329 4.33 20.90 -1.23
C ARG A 329 4.43 22.44 -1.23
N ARG A 330 4.25 23.09 -2.39
CA ARG A 330 4.18 24.57 -2.48
C ARG A 330 2.99 25.16 -1.74
N ASN A 331 1.92 24.39 -1.56
CA ASN A 331 0.67 24.83 -0.95
C ASN A 331 0.53 24.42 0.52
N ARG A 332 1.62 24.10 1.22
CA ARG A 332 1.61 24.04 2.69
C ARG A 332 1.24 25.43 3.27
N PRO A 333 0.39 25.54 4.32
CA PRO A 333 -0.23 24.49 5.13
C PRO A 333 -1.62 24.03 4.64
N ARG A 334 -2.05 24.46 3.44
CA ARG A 334 -3.32 24.01 2.86
C ARG A 334 -3.30 22.50 2.63
N CYS A 335 -2.27 22.01 1.92
CA CYS A 335 -2.01 20.58 1.79
C CYS A 335 -0.85 20.17 2.71
N MET A 336 -1.02 19.07 3.45
CA MET A 336 -0.09 18.58 4.45
C MET A 336 0.41 17.14 4.20
N GLY A 337 0.02 16.53 3.08
CA GLY A 337 0.52 15.21 2.69
C GLY A 337 0.17 14.82 1.27
N ALA A 338 1.04 14.01 0.67
CA ALA A 338 0.90 13.45 -0.66
C ALA A 338 1.51 12.05 -0.68
N LEU A 339 0.66 11.03 -0.77
CA LEU A 339 1.03 9.62 -0.93
C LEU A 339 0.61 9.19 -2.33
N TYR A 340 1.59 9.00 -3.23
CA TYR A 340 1.25 8.54 -4.58
C TYR A 340 0.92 7.04 -4.55
N TRP A 341 -0.08 6.67 -5.34
CA TRP A 341 -0.39 5.29 -5.68
C TRP A 341 0.50 4.90 -6.88
N GLN A 342 1.39 3.92 -6.81
CA GLN A 342 1.74 3.07 -5.66
C GLN A 342 3.27 2.88 -5.55
N LEU A 343 3.76 2.29 -4.47
CA LEU A 343 5.19 2.09 -4.26
C LEU A 343 5.74 0.90 -5.06
N ASN A 344 5.12 -0.27 -4.93
CA ASN A 344 5.67 -1.56 -5.39
C ASN A 344 4.64 -2.38 -6.18
N ASP A 345 5.12 -3.43 -6.85
CA ASP A 345 4.29 -4.44 -7.52
C ASP A 345 4.34 -5.80 -6.78
N CYS A 346 3.28 -6.60 -6.92
CA CYS A 346 3.22 -7.98 -6.41
C CYS A 346 3.56 -9.04 -7.49
N TRP A 347 3.65 -8.65 -8.75
CA TRP A 347 3.96 -9.51 -9.90
C TRP A 347 4.39 -8.65 -11.11
N PRO A 348 5.05 -9.18 -12.16
CA PRO A 348 5.44 -8.39 -13.34
C PRO A 348 4.22 -7.83 -14.07
N VAL A 349 4.07 -6.50 -14.14
CA VAL A 349 2.83 -5.87 -14.61
C VAL A 349 3.07 -4.41 -15.04
N ALA A 350 2.23 -3.86 -15.91
CA ALA A 350 2.09 -2.42 -16.07
C ALA A 350 1.22 -1.85 -14.93
N SER A 351 1.77 -0.92 -14.15
CA SER A 351 1.12 -0.41 -12.93
C SER A 351 1.55 1.01 -12.59
N TRP A 352 0.98 1.54 -11.52
CA TRP A 352 1.35 2.81 -10.94
C TRP A 352 2.60 2.74 -10.05
N ALA A 353 3.25 1.58 -9.94
CA ALA A 353 4.39 1.40 -9.06
C ALA A 353 5.57 2.27 -9.49
N SER A 354 6.33 2.79 -8.51
CA SER A 354 7.64 3.42 -8.73
C SER A 354 8.79 2.40 -8.68
N ILE A 355 8.57 1.23 -8.05
CA ILE A 355 9.49 0.09 -7.98
C ILE A 355 8.77 -1.14 -8.54
N ASP A 356 9.35 -1.78 -9.55
CA ASP A 356 8.71 -2.97 -10.15
C ASP A 356 8.85 -4.23 -9.27
N SER A 357 8.21 -5.33 -9.70
CA SER A 357 8.19 -6.60 -8.96
C SER A 357 9.53 -7.32 -8.88
N LEU A 358 10.52 -6.90 -9.67
CA LEU A 358 11.90 -7.37 -9.60
C LEU A 358 12.79 -6.38 -8.83
N HIS A 359 12.17 -5.48 -8.07
CA HIS A 359 12.79 -4.47 -7.22
C HIS A 359 13.63 -3.42 -7.98
N ARG A 360 13.38 -3.25 -9.29
CA ARG A 360 14.04 -2.24 -10.10
C ARG A 360 13.32 -0.91 -9.97
N TRP A 361 14.09 0.15 -9.77
CA TRP A 361 13.55 1.50 -9.66
C TRP A 361 13.17 2.02 -11.05
N LYS A 362 11.90 2.39 -11.21
CA LYS A 362 11.46 3.15 -12.38
C LYS A 362 11.93 4.60 -12.29
N ALA A 363 11.82 5.35 -13.39
CA ALA A 363 12.13 6.79 -13.40
C ALA A 363 11.43 7.56 -12.26
N LEU A 364 10.17 7.20 -11.97
CA LEU A 364 9.41 7.79 -10.87
C LEU A 364 10.14 7.72 -9.53
N GLN A 365 10.81 6.61 -9.18
CA GLN A 365 11.44 6.49 -7.86
C GLN A 365 12.65 7.42 -7.69
N TYR A 366 13.44 7.59 -8.77
CA TYR A 366 14.55 8.56 -8.78
C TYR A 366 14.03 10.00 -8.72
N MET A 367 12.99 10.31 -9.49
CA MET A 367 12.34 11.63 -9.48
C MET A 367 11.66 11.91 -8.13
N ALA A 368 11.09 10.89 -7.47
CA ALA A 368 10.45 11.03 -6.17
C ALA A 368 11.42 11.46 -5.09
N ARG A 369 12.63 10.92 -5.10
CA ARG A 369 13.70 11.41 -4.21
C ARG A 369 14.00 12.90 -4.41
N GLN A 370 13.86 13.41 -5.64
CA GLN A 370 14.08 14.83 -5.94
C GLN A 370 12.90 15.69 -5.47
N PHE A 371 11.66 15.36 -5.87
CA PHE A 371 10.50 16.17 -5.51
C PHE A 371 10.03 16.00 -4.06
N PHE A 372 10.52 15.00 -3.33
CA PHE A 372 10.40 14.86 -1.87
C PHE A 372 11.66 15.27 -1.09
N ALA A 373 12.65 15.87 -1.74
CA ALA A 373 13.86 16.34 -1.05
C ALA A 373 13.48 17.23 0.16
N PRO A 374 14.12 17.06 1.34
CA PRO A 374 13.78 17.82 2.56
C PRO A 374 13.86 19.33 2.39
N LEU A 375 14.76 19.78 1.52
CA LEU A 375 14.85 21.15 1.07
C LEU A 375 14.75 21.15 -0.47
N LEU A 376 13.66 21.68 -1.00
CA LEU A 376 13.30 21.62 -2.42
C LEU A 376 13.29 23.02 -3.03
N VAL A 377 13.89 23.18 -4.22
CA VAL A 377 13.53 24.26 -5.14
C VAL A 377 12.57 23.74 -6.20
N SER A 378 11.48 24.47 -6.45
CA SER A 378 10.55 24.15 -7.53
C SER A 378 10.16 25.39 -8.31
N GLY A 379 9.92 25.20 -9.62
CA GLY A 379 9.42 26.24 -10.49
C GLY A 379 7.95 26.01 -10.84
N LEU A 380 7.20 27.09 -10.96
CA LEU A 380 5.83 27.09 -11.46
C LEU A 380 5.76 28.01 -12.68
N GLU A 381 5.68 27.41 -13.85
CA GLU A 381 5.57 28.12 -15.12
C GLU A 381 4.14 28.58 -15.42
N ASP A 382 4.01 29.80 -15.96
CA ASP A 382 2.80 30.33 -16.58
C ASP A 382 3.14 30.66 -18.04
N ALA A 383 2.81 29.74 -18.95
CA ALA A 383 3.11 29.89 -20.36
C ALA A 383 2.29 31.00 -21.04
N ALA A 384 1.19 31.47 -20.46
CA ALA A 384 0.43 32.59 -21.01
C ALA A 384 1.10 33.92 -20.64
N LYS A 385 1.53 34.06 -19.39
CA LYS A 385 2.22 35.25 -18.89
C LYS A 385 3.72 35.27 -19.17
N LYS A 386 4.27 34.16 -19.68
CA LYS A 386 5.71 33.94 -19.90
C LYS A 386 6.52 34.18 -18.62
N THR A 387 5.99 33.71 -17.49
CA THR A 387 6.65 33.84 -16.18
C THR A 387 6.96 32.50 -15.57
N VAL A 388 7.93 32.48 -14.66
CA VAL A 388 8.21 31.34 -13.79
C VAL A 388 8.32 31.83 -12.35
N GLU A 389 7.48 31.33 -11.47
CA GLU A 389 7.66 31.52 -10.04
C GLU A 389 8.67 30.51 -9.49
N ILE A 390 9.65 30.98 -8.72
CA ILE A 390 10.62 30.11 -8.03
C ILE A 390 10.22 30.01 -6.57
N HIS A 391 10.04 28.80 -6.08
CA HIS A 391 9.63 28.48 -4.72
C HIS A 391 10.70 27.65 -4.02
N VAL A 392 10.84 27.86 -2.71
CA VAL A 392 11.62 27.01 -1.81
C VAL A 392 10.71 26.42 -0.76
N THR A 393 10.71 25.09 -0.65
CA THR A 393 9.97 24.34 0.36
C THR A 393 10.96 23.62 1.28
N SER A 394 10.74 23.75 2.58
CA SER A 394 11.58 23.17 3.63
C SER A 394 10.73 22.35 4.58
N ASP A 395 11.03 21.06 4.66
CA ASP A 395 10.51 20.14 5.67
C ASP A 395 11.49 19.95 6.84
N LEU A 396 12.60 20.70 6.84
CA LEU A 396 13.56 20.71 7.94
C LEU A 396 12.90 21.21 9.23
N MET A 397 13.31 20.61 10.35
CA MET A 397 12.81 20.97 11.69
C MET A 397 13.36 22.32 12.19
N LYS A 398 14.47 22.79 11.61
CA LYS A 398 15.10 24.07 11.93
C LYS A 398 15.22 24.93 10.67
N PRO A 399 15.21 26.26 10.77
CA PRO A 399 15.48 27.13 9.62
C PRO A 399 16.84 26.86 9.00
N ALA A 400 16.93 26.98 7.68
CA ALA A 400 18.14 26.75 6.92
C ALA A 400 18.49 27.95 6.05
N ALA A 401 19.76 28.36 6.06
CA ALA A 401 20.30 29.28 5.07
C ALA A 401 20.61 28.50 3.79
N ALA A 402 20.16 29.00 2.65
CA ALA A 402 20.41 28.41 1.35
C ALA A 402 20.57 29.50 0.28
N THR A 403 21.08 29.12 -0.88
CA THR A 403 21.16 30.00 -2.05
C THR A 403 20.43 29.35 -3.21
N VAL A 404 19.42 30.04 -3.74
CA VAL A 404 18.78 29.68 -5.00
C VAL A 404 19.62 30.26 -6.12
N ARG A 405 19.98 29.44 -7.10
CA ARG A 405 20.57 29.87 -8.37
C ARG A 405 19.67 29.44 -9.51
N TRP A 406 19.53 30.29 -10.51
CA TRP A 406 18.87 29.93 -11.75
C TRP A 406 19.72 30.31 -12.94
N THR A 407 19.62 29.55 -14.01
CA THR A 407 20.28 29.80 -15.29
C THR A 407 19.27 29.55 -16.40
N LEU A 408 19.12 30.50 -17.31
CA LEU A 408 18.34 30.35 -18.53
C LEU A 408 19.30 30.05 -19.68
N THR A 409 19.03 28.99 -20.43
CA THR A 409 19.80 28.63 -21.62
C THR A 409 18.91 28.46 -22.83
N THR A 410 19.51 28.50 -24.02
CA THR A 410 18.87 27.93 -25.20
C THR A 410 18.76 26.40 -25.11
N ALA A 411 17.99 25.74 -25.97
CA ALA A 411 17.92 24.28 -26.08
C ALA A 411 19.22 23.69 -26.69
N ALA A 412 20.00 24.53 -27.38
CA ALA A 412 21.38 24.25 -27.74
C ALA A 412 22.38 24.42 -26.58
N GLY A 413 21.95 24.96 -25.44
CA GLY A 413 22.79 25.12 -24.26
C GLY A 413 23.54 26.44 -24.13
N LYS A 414 23.26 27.44 -24.98
CA LYS A 414 23.87 28.77 -24.86
C LYS A 414 23.29 29.50 -23.66
N PRO A 415 24.10 29.98 -22.69
CA PRO A 415 23.59 30.75 -21.57
C PRO A 415 23.03 32.10 -22.05
N LEU A 416 21.85 32.46 -21.53
CA LEU A 416 21.14 33.70 -21.88
C LEU A 416 21.04 34.66 -20.70
N ALA A 417 20.71 34.13 -19.52
CA ALA A 417 20.60 34.90 -18.29
C ALA A 417 20.87 33.99 -17.08
N ALA A 418 21.25 34.58 -15.95
CA ALA A 418 21.40 33.86 -14.70
C ALA A 418 21.11 34.79 -13.52
N GLY A 419 20.74 34.20 -12.38
CA GLY A 419 20.51 34.94 -11.15
C GLY A 419 20.74 34.09 -9.92
N SER A 420 20.89 34.76 -8.78
CA SER A 420 21.14 34.12 -7.49
C SER A 420 20.48 34.91 -6.37
N ARG A 421 19.83 34.21 -5.44
CA ARG A 421 19.21 34.79 -4.25
C ARG A 421 19.57 33.99 -3.01
N LYS A 422 20.10 34.66 -1.99
CA LYS A 422 20.22 34.07 -0.66
C LYS A 422 18.83 34.03 -0.02
N VAL A 423 18.48 32.89 0.55
CA VAL A 423 17.19 32.67 1.19
C VAL A 423 17.40 32.05 2.57
N ARG A 424 16.54 32.44 3.51
CA ARG A 424 16.40 31.74 4.80
C ARG A 424 15.09 30.98 4.75
N ALA A 425 15.18 29.68 4.47
CA ALA A 425 14.01 28.80 4.49
C ALA A 425 13.61 28.56 5.95
N ALA A 426 12.40 28.96 6.35
CA ALA A 426 11.92 28.68 7.69
C ALA A 426 11.67 27.17 7.86
N ALA A 427 11.72 26.69 9.11
CA ALA A 427 11.39 25.31 9.40
C ALA A 427 9.96 25.01 8.92
N ARG A 428 9.76 23.86 8.27
CA ARG A 428 8.42 23.35 7.97
C ARG A 428 7.55 24.38 7.21
N SER A 429 8.09 24.97 6.15
CA SER A 429 7.50 26.10 5.46
C SER A 429 7.73 26.05 3.95
N THR A 430 6.93 26.83 3.23
CA THR A 430 7.09 27.08 1.80
C THR A 430 7.08 28.58 1.56
N ARG A 431 7.85 29.05 0.57
CA ARG A 431 7.89 30.46 0.20
C ARG A 431 8.22 30.63 -1.28
N ARG A 432 7.48 31.51 -1.95
CA ARG A 432 7.88 32.09 -3.23
C ARG A 432 9.08 33.04 -3.02
N VAL A 433 10.17 32.76 -3.72
CA VAL A 433 11.43 33.52 -3.64
C VAL A 433 11.41 34.70 -4.60
N GLU A 434 11.06 34.45 -5.86
CA GLU A 434 11.06 35.45 -6.94
C GLU A 434 10.14 34.97 -8.07
N THR A 435 9.63 35.91 -8.87
CA THR A 435 8.92 35.61 -10.12
C THR A 435 9.76 36.16 -11.26
N LEU A 436 10.21 35.28 -12.15
CA LEU A 436 10.97 35.65 -13.34
C LEU A 436 9.98 36.00 -14.46
N ASN A 437 10.21 37.15 -15.11
CA ASN A 437 9.55 37.49 -16.36
C ASN A 437 10.48 37.12 -17.53
N LEU A 438 10.03 36.21 -18.38
CA LEU A 438 10.79 35.69 -19.52
C LEU A 438 10.27 36.23 -20.86
N SER A 439 9.37 37.21 -20.86
CA SER A 439 8.69 37.70 -22.07
C SER A 439 9.67 38.17 -23.16
N GLU A 440 10.71 38.94 -22.79
CA GLU A 440 11.74 39.39 -23.74
C GLU A 440 12.54 38.22 -24.32
N HIS A 441 12.91 37.25 -23.49
CA HIS A 441 13.61 36.05 -23.95
C HIS A 441 12.73 35.20 -24.86
N VAL A 442 11.44 35.07 -24.54
CA VAL A 442 10.47 34.34 -25.36
C VAL A 442 10.26 35.05 -26.69
N ALA A 443 10.15 36.38 -26.72
CA ALA A 443 10.02 37.14 -27.97
C ALA A 443 11.25 36.99 -28.87
N LYS A 444 12.45 36.90 -28.28
CA LYS A 444 13.71 36.82 -29.01
C LYS A 444 14.07 35.41 -29.48
N HIS A 445 13.81 34.39 -28.65
CA HIS A 445 14.29 33.01 -28.87
C HIS A 445 13.15 32.02 -29.15
N GLY A 446 11.90 32.37 -28.80
CA GLY A 446 10.78 31.44 -28.79
C GLY A 446 10.79 30.54 -27.55
N GLU A 447 9.62 30.14 -27.08
CA GLU A 447 9.46 29.28 -25.89
C GLU A 447 10.04 27.87 -26.05
N ARG A 448 10.16 27.40 -27.30
CA ARG A 448 10.66 26.07 -27.65
C ARG A 448 12.18 25.94 -27.52
N ASP A 449 12.90 27.05 -27.56
CA ASP A 449 14.35 27.08 -27.41
C ASP A 449 14.76 27.45 -25.97
N LEU A 450 13.85 27.63 -25.01
CA LEU A 450 14.21 28.08 -23.66
C LEU A 450 14.14 26.96 -22.61
N ILE A 451 15.22 26.84 -21.84
CA ILE A 451 15.31 25.91 -20.70
C ILE A 451 15.80 26.66 -19.46
N LEU A 452 15.03 26.59 -18.37
CA LEU A 452 15.39 27.19 -17.09
C LEU A 452 15.84 26.10 -16.10
N TRP A 453 17.07 26.27 -15.62
CA TRP A 453 17.74 25.39 -14.66
C TRP A 453 17.69 26.03 -13.28
N LEU A 454 17.20 25.30 -12.28
CA LEU A 454 17.11 25.74 -10.90
C LEU A 454 18.02 24.89 -10.02
N GLU A 455 18.74 25.53 -9.12
CA GLU A 455 19.60 24.89 -8.12
C GLU A 455 19.37 25.54 -6.75
N LEU A 456 19.40 24.72 -5.70
CA LEU A 456 19.40 25.18 -4.32
C LEU A 456 20.60 24.59 -3.61
N SER A 457 21.42 25.45 -3.03
CA SER A 457 22.64 25.04 -2.35
C SER A 457 22.66 25.44 -0.88
N GLN A 458 23.20 24.57 -0.03
CA GLN A 458 23.59 24.88 1.35
C GLN A 458 25.12 24.95 1.41
N GLY A 459 25.66 26.16 1.61
CA GLY A 459 27.10 26.38 1.45
C GLY A 459 27.55 26.07 0.01
N ARG A 460 28.42 25.07 -0.15
CA ARG A 460 28.94 24.60 -1.45
C ARG A 460 28.18 23.40 -2.02
N GLU A 461 27.33 22.75 -1.23
CA GLU A 461 26.61 21.54 -1.64
C GLU A 461 25.28 21.91 -2.32
N VAL A 462 25.02 21.34 -3.49
CA VAL A 462 23.71 21.45 -4.17
C VAL A 462 22.79 20.37 -3.62
N VAL A 463 21.75 20.78 -2.89
CA VAL A 463 20.82 19.86 -2.20
C VAL A 463 19.52 19.62 -2.97
N SER A 464 19.21 20.47 -3.95
CA SER A 464 18.06 20.28 -4.82
C SER A 464 18.28 20.93 -6.18
N ARG A 465 17.77 20.28 -7.23
CA ARG A 465 17.79 20.74 -8.61
C ARG A 465 16.39 20.63 -9.19
N ASN A 466 16.06 21.51 -10.12
CA ASN A 466 14.80 21.45 -10.85
C ASN A 466 14.98 21.98 -12.27
N LEU A 467 14.08 21.56 -13.16
CA LEU A 467 14.03 21.98 -14.55
C LEU A 467 12.65 22.53 -14.86
N VAL A 468 12.61 23.69 -15.52
CA VAL A 468 11.36 24.31 -15.97
C VAL A 468 11.47 24.62 -17.46
N THR A 469 10.42 24.28 -18.20
CA THR A 469 10.29 24.58 -19.64
C THR A 469 8.97 25.32 -19.87
N LEU A 470 8.95 26.23 -20.84
CA LEU A 470 7.73 26.95 -21.24
C LEU A 470 6.93 26.22 -22.33
N ALA A 471 7.55 25.24 -22.97
CA ALA A 471 6.93 24.36 -23.95
C ALA A 471 6.96 22.90 -23.45
N ARG A 472 6.05 22.08 -23.99
CA ARG A 472 6.08 20.62 -23.80
C ARG A 472 7.39 20.04 -24.31
N PRO A 473 7.92 18.96 -23.69
CA PRO A 473 9.14 18.30 -24.12
C PRO A 473 9.18 17.96 -25.62
N LYS A 474 8.06 17.52 -26.21
CA LYS A 474 7.97 17.21 -27.65
C LYS A 474 8.27 18.39 -28.58
N HIS A 475 8.05 19.61 -28.13
CA HIS A 475 8.24 20.83 -28.90
C HIS A 475 9.60 21.49 -28.70
N LEU A 476 10.37 21.04 -27.71
CA LEU A 476 11.69 21.60 -27.45
C LEU A 476 12.64 21.36 -28.63
N GLU A 477 13.46 22.35 -28.94
CA GLU A 477 14.46 22.31 -30.01
C GLU A 477 15.78 21.70 -29.51
N LEU A 478 15.68 20.55 -28.84
CA LEU A 478 16.83 19.82 -28.33
C LEU A 478 17.73 19.34 -29.47
N ARG A 479 19.03 19.41 -29.24
CA ARG A 479 20.07 18.86 -30.13
C ARG A 479 20.55 17.53 -29.58
N ASP A 480 21.23 16.75 -30.41
CA ASP A 480 22.01 15.60 -29.93
C ASP A 480 22.94 16.07 -28.79
N PRO A 481 22.77 15.56 -27.55
CA PRO A 481 23.54 16.00 -26.40
C PRO A 481 25.04 15.68 -26.48
N GLN A 482 25.45 14.73 -27.35
CA GLN A 482 26.84 14.24 -27.44
C GLN A 482 27.38 13.85 -26.06
N ILE A 483 26.69 12.92 -25.39
CA ILE A 483 27.00 12.52 -24.02
C ILE A 483 28.27 11.69 -24.00
N ALA A 484 29.27 12.15 -23.26
CA ALA A 484 30.47 11.40 -22.93
C ALA A 484 30.31 10.77 -21.54
N ALA A 485 30.59 9.47 -21.43
CA ALA A 485 30.58 8.72 -20.19
C ALA A 485 31.98 8.18 -19.89
N LYS A 486 32.51 8.50 -18.70
CA LYS A 486 33.80 7.98 -18.21
C LYS A 486 33.55 7.06 -17.02
N VAL A 487 34.08 5.84 -17.10
CA VAL A 487 34.00 4.85 -16.01
C VAL A 487 35.31 4.84 -15.21
N SER A 488 35.23 5.07 -13.91
CA SER A 488 36.33 4.92 -12.94
C SER A 488 35.97 3.92 -11.84
N ALA A 489 36.98 3.35 -11.19
CA ALA A 489 36.75 2.59 -9.97
C ALA A 489 36.43 3.57 -8.83
N SER A 490 35.45 3.28 -7.99
CA SER A 490 35.10 4.14 -6.84
C SER A 490 36.03 3.96 -5.63
N GLY A 491 36.88 2.92 -5.65
CA GLY A 491 37.71 2.51 -4.50
C GLY A 491 36.96 1.78 -3.38
N LYS A 492 35.65 1.52 -3.53
CA LYS A 492 34.79 0.81 -2.58
C LYS A 492 34.18 -0.44 -3.21
N ASP A 493 34.24 -1.58 -2.53
CA ASP A 493 33.46 -2.82 -2.70
C ASP A 493 32.86 -3.07 -4.10
N GLY A 494 33.72 -3.19 -5.12
CA GLY A 494 33.28 -3.54 -6.49
C GLY A 494 32.38 -2.50 -7.19
N ALA A 495 32.26 -1.29 -6.64
CA ALA A 495 31.45 -0.21 -7.21
C ALA A 495 32.26 0.69 -8.15
N PHE A 496 31.57 1.23 -9.15
CA PHE A 496 32.13 2.09 -10.19
C PHE A 496 31.52 3.48 -10.14
N GLU A 497 32.29 4.48 -10.57
CA GLU A 497 31.80 5.82 -10.81
C GLU A 497 31.66 6.04 -12.31
N VAL A 498 30.47 6.46 -12.75
CA VAL A 498 30.18 6.83 -14.12
C VAL A 498 29.98 8.34 -14.17
N THR A 499 30.99 9.07 -14.65
CA THR A 499 30.90 10.52 -14.84
C THR A 499 30.38 10.83 -16.24
N LEU A 500 29.24 11.51 -16.29
CA LEU A 500 28.56 11.97 -17.50
C LEU A 500 28.86 13.44 -17.75
N LYS A 501 29.14 13.78 -19.01
CA LYS A 501 29.24 15.16 -19.53
C LYS A 501 28.49 15.25 -20.84
N ALA A 502 27.78 16.35 -21.08
CA ALA A 502 27.08 16.60 -22.34
C ALA A 502 27.50 17.95 -22.94
N LYS A 503 27.57 18.01 -24.27
CA LYS A 503 27.87 19.23 -25.01
C LYS A 503 26.63 20.12 -25.15
N HIS A 504 25.47 19.51 -25.36
CA HIS A 504 24.16 20.16 -25.38
C HIS A 504 23.29 19.62 -24.23
N PRO A 505 22.22 20.33 -23.82
CA PRO A 505 21.31 19.87 -22.79
C PRO A 505 20.82 18.43 -23.00
N ALA A 506 20.99 17.57 -22.00
CA ALA A 506 20.50 16.19 -22.03
C ALA A 506 19.45 15.99 -20.93
N LEU A 507 18.18 15.84 -21.32
CA LEU A 507 17.08 15.74 -20.36
C LEU A 507 16.77 14.28 -20.02
N TRP A 508 16.50 14.02 -18.73
CA TRP A 508 16.20 12.70 -18.16
C TRP A 508 17.23 11.62 -18.56
N THR A 509 18.51 11.97 -18.62
CA THR A 509 19.60 11.07 -18.97
C THR A 509 19.66 9.89 -18.01
N TRP A 510 19.65 8.67 -18.54
CA TRP A 510 19.69 7.46 -17.73
C TRP A 510 20.79 6.49 -18.15
N LEU A 511 21.24 5.72 -17.16
CA LEU A 511 22.15 4.61 -17.32
C LEU A 511 21.35 3.31 -17.36
N GLU A 512 21.79 2.43 -18.25
CA GLU A 512 21.35 1.05 -18.33
C GLU A 512 22.59 0.15 -18.43
N LEU A 513 22.56 -1.02 -17.79
CA LEU A 513 23.54 -2.07 -18.01
C LEU A 513 22.92 -3.20 -18.81
N LYS A 514 23.44 -3.45 -20.01
CA LYS A 514 23.02 -4.60 -20.81
C LYS A 514 23.39 -5.91 -20.10
N ASP A 515 22.45 -6.85 -20.03
CA ASP A 515 22.63 -8.21 -19.49
C ASP A 515 23.19 -8.25 -18.05
N ALA A 516 22.92 -7.22 -17.24
CA ALA A 516 23.33 -7.13 -15.85
C ALA A 516 22.41 -6.20 -15.05
N ASP A 517 22.18 -6.52 -13.77
CA ASP A 517 21.49 -5.64 -12.83
C ASP A 517 22.51 -4.83 -12.01
N ALA A 518 22.12 -3.61 -11.63
CA ALA A 518 22.90 -2.76 -10.75
C ALA A 518 22.01 -1.81 -9.95
N ARG A 519 22.46 -1.48 -8.75
CA ARG A 519 21.91 -0.36 -7.98
C ARG A 519 22.66 0.91 -8.37
N LEU A 520 21.93 1.96 -8.69
CA LEU A 520 22.48 3.25 -9.10
C LEU A 520 22.24 4.29 -8.00
N SER A 521 23.25 5.09 -7.68
CA SER A 521 23.09 6.17 -6.70
C SER A 521 22.13 7.25 -7.19
N ASP A 522 22.02 7.44 -8.51
CA ASP A 522 21.06 8.31 -9.17
C ASP A 522 20.78 7.81 -10.59
N ASN A 523 19.69 8.26 -11.20
CA ASN A 523 19.34 7.96 -12.59
C ASN A 523 18.32 8.98 -13.11
N PHE A 524 18.09 9.03 -14.43
CA PHE A 524 17.17 10.00 -15.06
C PHE A 524 17.52 11.47 -14.73
N VAL A 525 18.81 11.78 -14.72
CA VAL A 525 19.36 13.11 -14.36
C VAL A 525 19.34 14.07 -15.55
N HIS A 526 19.28 15.38 -15.29
CA HIS A 526 19.45 16.37 -16.35
C HIS A 526 20.91 16.84 -16.41
N LEU A 527 21.48 16.87 -17.62
CA LEU A 527 22.83 17.39 -17.87
C LEU A 527 22.75 18.76 -18.54
N ARG A 528 23.25 19.78 -17.84
CA ARG A 528 23.50 21.10 -18.42
C ARG A 528 24.88 21.12 -19.10
N PRO A 529 25.05 21.83 -20.22
CA PRO A 529 26.35 22.01 -20.85
C PRO A 529 27.43 22.49 -19.85
N GLY A 530 28.62 21.89 -19.95
CA GLY A 530 29.76 22.25 -19.10
C GLY A 530 29.73 21.66 -17.69
N GLU A 531 28.65 20.98 -17.30
CA GLU A 531 28.55 20.32 -16.01
C GLU A 531 28.81 18.81 -16.10
N SER A 532 29.30 18.22 -15.00
CA SER A 532 29.46 16.78 -14.88
C SER A 532 28.57 16.23 -13.78
N VAL A 533 27.95 15.09 -14.03
CA VAL A 533 27.22 14.32 -13.01
C VAL A 533 27.89 12.96 -12.86
N THR A 534 28.22 12.58 -11.64
CA THR A 534 28.78 11.26 -11.35
C THR A 534 27.73 10.39 -10.69
N ILE A 535 27.48 9.22 -11.27
CA ILE A 535 26.57 8.20 -10.75
C ILE A 535 27.40 7.02 -10.28
N THR A 536 27.22 6.61 -9.03
CA THR A 536 27.82 5.39 -8.49
C THR A 536 26.98 4.19 -8.93
N VAL A 537 27.63 3.22 -9.54
CA VAL A 537 27.03 1.98 -10.04
C VAL A 537 27.53 0.82 -9.19
N HIS A 538 26.60 0.09 -8.58
CA HIS A 538 26.86 -1.12 -7.79
C HIS A 538 26.27 -2.32 -8.54
N PRO A 539 27.08 -3.03 -9.36
CA PRO A 539 26.64 -4.24 -10.04
C PRO A 539 26.16 -5.31 -9.05
N ALA A 540 25.07 -6.02 -9.39
CA ALA A 540 24.56 -7.12 -8.57
C ALA A 540 25.50 -8.34 -8.55
N LYS A 541 26.31 -8.50 -9.60
CA LYS A 541 27.38 -9.49 -9.71
C LYS A 541 28.69 -8.77 -10.00
N GLY A 542 29.81 -9.33 -9.54
CA GLY A 542 31.14 -8.76 -9.81
C GLY A 542 31.36 -8.58 -11.32
N LEU A 543 31.68 -7.34 -11.72
CA LEU A 543 32.04 -7.00 -13.10
C LEU A 543 33.41 -6.33 -13.08
N SER A 544 34.24 -6.58 -14.09
CA SER A 544 35.42 -5.76 -14.33
C SER A 544 35.02 -4.39 -14.88
N ARG A 545 35.91 -3.40 -14.77
CA ARG A 545 35.72 -2.06 -15.36
C ARG A 545 35.45 -2.13 -16.87
N ALA A 546 36.18 -3.00 -17.57
CA ALA A 546 36.05 -3.17 -19.01
C ALA A 546 34.68 -3.77 -19.39
N GLU A 547 34.21 -4.75 -18.63
CA GLU A 547 32.88 -5.33 -18.84
C GLU A 547 31.77 -4.33 -18.56
N LEU A 548 31.89 -3.56 -17.47
CA LEU A 548 30.92 -2.51 -17.17
C LEU A 548 30.87 -1.47 -18.29
N ALA A 549 32.02 -0.97 -18.73
CA ALA A 549 32.08 0.00 -19.83
C ALA A 549 31.46 -0.54 -21.13
N ARG A 550 31.66 -1.82 -21.45
CA ARG A 550 31.07 -2.47 -22.64
C ARG A 550 29.55 -2.63 -22.54
N ARG A 551 29.05 -2.96 -21.34
CA ARG A 551 27.61 -3.18 -21.07
C ARG A 551 26.85 -1.87 -20.83
N LEU A 552 27.53 -0.80 -20.46
CA LEU A 552 26.92 0.50 -20.20
C LEU A 552 26.26 1.05 -21.45
N ARG A 553 25.03 1.49 -21.28
CA ARG A 553 24.28 2.31 -22.24
C ARG A 553 23.87 3.59 -21.52
N VAL A 554 24.04 4.70 -22.22
CA VAL A 554 23.64 6.03 -21.76
C VAL A 554 22.68 6.55 -22.78
N ARG A 555 21.50 6.95 -22.33
CA ARG A 555 20.43 7.47 -23.18
C ARG A 555 19.86 8.73 -22.54
N SER A 556 19.18 9.52 -23.35
CA SER A 556 18.49 10.75 -22.99
C SER A 556 17.15 10.83 -23.73
N LEU A 557 16.36 11.86 -23.46
CA LEU A 557 15.11 12.06 -24.17
C LEU A 557 15.28 12.12 -25.71
N VAL A 558 16.38 12.67 -26.22
CA VAL A 558 16.61 12.77 -27.68
C VAL A 558 16.79 11.38 -28.32
N ASP A 559 17.24 10.39 -27.55
CA ASP A 559 17.44 9.04 -28.03
C ASP A 559 16.13 8.24 -28.19
N THR A 560 15.00 8.77 -27.72
CA THR A 560 13.73 8.02 -27.72
C THR A 560 12.95 8.11 -29.02
N PHE A 561 13.21 9.11 -29.86
CA PHE A 561 12.47 9.37 -31.10
C PHE A 561 13.40 9.52 -32.30
N VAL A 562 12.84 9.46 -33.51
CA VAL A 562 13.59 9.75 -34.75
C VAL A 562 13.70 11.27 -34.91
N SER A 563 14.92 11.75 -35.14
CA SER A 563 15.28 13.18 -35.21
C SER A 563 14.67 13.91 -36.39
#